data_AF-A0A1S3YGJ8-F1
#
_entry.id   AF-A0A1S3YGJ8-F1
#
_cell.length_a   1.000
_cell.length_b   1.000
_cell.length_c   1.000
_cell.angle_alpha   90.00
_cell.angle_beta   90.00
_cell.angle_gamma   90.00
#
_symmetry.space_group_name_H-M   'P 1'
#
loop_
_entity.id
_entity.type
_entity.pdbx_description
1 polymer ?
#
loop_
_entity_poly.entity_id
_entity_poly.type
_entity_poly.pdbx_seq_one_letter_code
_entity_poly.pdbx_strand_id
1 'polypeptide(L)'
;MIVAGFTGQLRGWWDNYLSVDERAMVINAKAVDEGLDNLGMALVANREDAVYTLILTILEHFNGRFTNQNETVRTLLNSLRCKTLSEFRWYKDTFMSRVMELPENKFEHWKAKFIDGLPSLFAERVRKVLRGSYGEIPYADYTYGKLIGICTQEGLNLCNELRLSRQLKMDKLKERNQLGNFCTQFGLPEISTHKKKKHKYHRYPNQDSPYRRKRSRYRSKEEREAKKAHRKSTRFTKNRSKRDLADIKCYKCESEAEIDLLDLSDSDKNIDNTCTTCK
;
A
#
# COMPACT_ATOMS: atom_id res chain seq x y z
N MET A 1 49.63 -8.94 15.46
CA MET A 1 48.51 -9.34 16.35
C MET A 1 47.21 -8.99 15.65
N ILE A 2 46.30 -9.95 15.44
CA ILE A 2 45.08 -9.76 14.60
C ILE A 2 44.11 -8.68 15.11
N VAL A 3 44.25 -8.27 16.37
CA VAL A 3 43.40 -7.26 17.03
C VAL A 3 44.06 -5.89 17.24
N ALA A 4 45.25 -5.65 16.66
CA ALA A 4 46.03 -4.42 16.88
C ALA A 4 45.29 -3.13 16.44
N GLY A 5 44.29 -3.25 15.56
CA GLY A 5 43.45 -2.13 15.11
C GLY A 5 42.14 -1.95 15.87
N PHE A 6 41.85 -2.78 16.88
CA PHE A 6 40.59 -2.66 17.62
C PHE A 6 40.58 -1.38 18.45
N THR A 7 39.49 -0.63 18.34
CA THR A 7 39.25 0.59 19.11
C THR A 7 37.79 0.63 19.58
N GLY A 8 37.49 1.48 20.57
CA GLY A 8 36.14 1.67 21.08
C GLY A 8 35.47 0.37 21.56
N GLN A 9 34.26 0.12 21.07
CA GLN A 9 33.43 -1.03 21.47
C GLN A 9 34.07 -2.38 21.17
N LEU A 10 34.73 -2.53 20.02
CA LEU A 10 35.41 -3.78 19.66
C LEU A 10 36.57 -4.09 20.60
N ARG A 11 37.31 -3.05 21.01
CA ARG A 11 38.39 -3.22 21.98
C ARG A 11 37.88 -3.53 23.38
N GLY A 12 36.83 -2.83 23.82
CA GLY A 12 36.18 -3.13 25.10
C GLY A 12 35.62 -4.55 25.16
N TRP A 13 35.01 -5.02 24.07
CA TRP A 13 34.55 -6.41 23.93
C TRP A 13 35.72 -7.40 24.03
N TRP A 14 36.77 -7.19 23.24
CA TRP A 14 37.91 -8.10 23.24
C TRP A 14 38.68 -8.12 24.56
N ASP A 15 38.92 -6.96 25.18
CA ASP A 15 39.76 -6.85 26.37
C ASP A 15 39.00 -7.23 27.65
N ASN A 16 37.70 -6.86 27.75
CA ASN A 16 36.94 -6.95 29.01
C ASN A 16 35.82 -7.99 29.00
N TYR A 17 35.21 -8.29 27.85
CA TYR A 17 34.08 -9.23 27.78
C TYR A 17 34.55 -10.67 27.58
N LEU A 18 35.48 -10.89 26.65
CA LEU A 18 36.03 -12.23 26.40
C LEU A 18 37.00 -12.67 27.50
N SER A 19 36.81 -13.89 27.98
CA SER A 19 37.77 -14.54 28.88
C SER A 19 39.11 -14.82 28.19
N VAL A 20 40.13 -15.13 28.98
CA VAL A 20 41.45 -15.50 28.46
C VAL A 20 41.35 -16.76 27.59
N ASP A 21 40.55 -17.73 28.01
CA ASP A 21 40.37 -19.00 27.30
C ASP A 21 39.63 -18.80 25.96
N GLU A 22 38.58 -17.99 25.93
CA GLU A 22 37.86 -17.66 24.68
C GLU A 22 38.75 -16.91 23.69
N ARG A 23 39.57 -15.96 24.17
CA ARG A 23 40.56 -15.29 23.31
C ARG A 23 41.58 -16.28 22.76
N ALA A 24 42.04 -17.22 23.59
CA ALA A 24 42.97 -18.26 23.16
C ALA A 24 42.34 -19.21 22.13
N MET A 25 41.05 -19.54 22.27
CA MET A 25 40.32 -20.33 21.26
C MET A 25 40.27 -19.62 19.91
N VAL A 26 39.98 -18.32 19.88
CA VAL A 26 39.95 -17.53 18.64
C VAL A 26 41.33 -17.39 18.01
N ILE A 27 42.36 -17.10 18.81
CA ILE A 27 43.73 -16.91 18.31
C ILE A 27 44.31 -18.22 17.76
N ASN A 28 44.02 -19.34 18.40
CA ASN A 28 44.56 -20.65 18.02
C ASN A 28 43.62 -21.45 17.11
N ALA A 29 42.59 -20.81 16.56
CA ALA A 29 41.61 -21.48 15.71
C ALA A 29 42.28 -22.02 14.44
N LYS A 30 41.93 -23.27 14.09
CA LYS A 30 42.43 -23.96 12.91
C LYS A 30 41.26 -24.49 12.10
N ALA A 31 41.42 -24.49 10.78
CA ALA A 31 40.49 -25.11 9.85
C ALA A 31 40.39 -26.62 10.14
N VAL A 32 39.18 -27.10 10.39
CA VAL A 32 38.90 -28.52 10.69
C VAL A 32 38.62 -29.32 9.42
N ASP A 33 37.98 -28.70 8.42
CA ASP A 33 37.57 -29.35 7.17
C ASP A 33 38.43 -28.91 5.98
N GLU A 34 38.74 -29.84 5.08
CA GLU A 34 39.29 -29.54 3.75
C GLU A 34 38.17 -28.98 2.86
N GLY A 35 38.39 -27.82 2.23
CA GLY A 35 37.33 -27.12 1.50
C GLY A 35 37.82 -25.97 0.64
N LEU A 36 36.94 -25.00 0.38
CA LEU A 36 37.29 -23.73 -0.26
C LEU A 36 36.99 -22.60 0.74
N ASP A 37 37.91 -21.68 0.95
CA ASP A 37 37.60 -20.46 1.70
C ASP A 37 36.62 -19.56 0.92
N ASN A 38 36.17 -18.50 1.57
CA ASN A 38 35.27 -17.50 0.97
C ASN A 38 35.89 -16.75 -0.23
N LEU A 39 37.18 -16.97 -0.54
CA LEU A 39 37.88 -16.44 -1.71
C LEU A 39 38.14 -17.50 -2.79
N GLY A 40 37.62 -18.72 -2.61
CA GLY A 40 37.79 -19.83 -3.56
C GLY A 40 39.19 -20.47 -3.53
N MET A 41 39.97 -20.26 -2.47
CA MET A 41 41.26 -20.91 -2.26
C MET A 41 41.08 -22.20 -1.46
N ALA A 42 41.92 -23.20 -1.72
CA ALA A 42 41.86 -24.46 -0.98
C ALA A 42 42.10 -24.23 0.52
N LEU A 43 41.10 -24.55 1.34
CA LEU A 43 41.24 -24.73 2.78
C LEU A 43 41.91 -26.07 3.01
N VAL A 44 43.11 -26.06 3.60
CA VAL A 44 43.82 -27.26 4.02
C VAL A 44 43.55 -27.46 5.50
N ALA A 45 43.28 -28.70 5.90
CA ALA A 45 43.10 -29.05 7.31
C ALA A 45 44.30 -28.59 8.15
N ASN A 46 44.03 -28.08 9.36
CA ASN A 46 45.00 -27.51 10.30
C ASN A 46 45.64 -26.17 9.90
N ARG A 47 45.19 -25.51 8.83
CA ARG A 47 45.59 -24.13 8.54
C ARG A 47 45.09 -23.18 9.62
N GLU A 48 45.91 -22.20 10.01
CA GLU A 48 45.49 -21.14 10.94
C GLU A 48 44.31 -20.36 10.34
N ASP A 49 43.20 -20.31 11.08
CA ASP A 49 41.95 -19.68 10.66
C ASP A 49 41.42 -18.69 11.70
N ALA A 50 42.37 -18.07 12.42
CA ALA A 50 42.11 -17.14 13.50
C ALA A 50 41.34 -15.90 13.02
N VAL A 51 41.57 -15.44 11.77
CA VAL A 51 40.88 -14.26 11.21
C VAL A 51 39.42 -14.56 10.90
N TYR A 52 39.13 -15.68 10.23
CA TYR A 52 37.75 -16.07 9.93
C TYR A 52 36.97 -16.34 11.21
N THR A 53 37.58 -17.07 12.14
CA THR A 53 36.99 -17.36 13.45
C THR A 53 36.71 -16.06 14.21
N LEU A 54 37.65 -15.12 14.24
CA LEU A 54 37.47 -13.81 14.85
C LEU A 54 36.29 -13.04 14.23
N ILE A 55 36.22 -12.99 12.88
CA ILE A 55 35.11 -12.33 12.17
C ILE A 55 33.77 -12.98 12.55
N LEU A 56 33.67 -14.31 12.51
CA LEU A 56 32.45 -15.02 12.90
C LEU A 56 32.07 -14.77 14.36
N THR A 57 33.06 -14.70 15.27
CA THR A 57 32.80 -14.45 16.69
C THR A 57 32.30 -13.03 16.95
N ILE A 58 32.86 -12.03 16.25
CA ILE A 58 32.36 -10.64 16.28
C ILE A 58 30.92 -10.60 15.75
N LEU A 59 30.72 -11.21 14.59
CA LEU A 59 29.43 -11.29 13.93
C LEU A 59 28.37 -11.95 14.83
N GLU A 60 28.69 -13.07 15.48
CA GLU A 60 27.80 -13.75 16.42
C GLU A 60 27.51 -12.91 17.68
N HIS A 61 28.50 -12.20 18.20
CA HIS A 61 28.34 -11.41 19.42
C HIS A 61 27.48 -10.15 19.20
N PHE A 62 27.75 -9.38 18.13
CA PHE A 62 27.09 -8.10 17.90
C PHE A 62 25.77 -8.22 17.12
N ASN A 63 25.69 -9.18 16.18
CA ASN A 63 24.51 -9.37 15.34
C ASN A 63 23.68 -10.59 15.76
N GLY A 64 24.15 -11.38 16.72
CA GLY A 64 23.60 -12.69 17.04
C GLY A 64 24.05 -13.76 16.05
N ARG A 65 23.64 -15.01 16.28
CA ARG A 65 23.88 -16.07 15.28
C ARG A 65 23.22 -15.71 13.96
N PHE A 66 23.99 -15.81 12.88
CA PHE A 66 23.48 -15.96 11.51
C PHE A 66 22.85 -17.36 11.34
N THR A 67 22.02 -17.79 12.29
CA THR A 67 21.12 -18.91 12.00
C THR A 67 20.30 -18.50 10.80
N ASN A 68 20.10 -19.43 9.87
CA ASN A 68 19.41 -19.23 8.60
C ASN A 68 18.09 -18.45 8.79
N GLN A 69 18.16 -17.11 8.75
CA GLN A 69 17.01 -16.21 8.85
C GLN A 69 16.05 -16.43 7.69
N ASN A 70 16.47 -17.23 6.70
CA ASN A 70 15.66 -17.75 5.62
C ASN A 70 14.30 -18.24 6.10
N GLU A 71 14.20 -18.99 7.20
CA GLU A 71 12.88 -19.46 7.68
C GLU A 71 12.00 -18.32 8.21
N THR A 72 12.59 -17.36 8.93
CA THR A 72 11.93 -16.12 9.35
C THR A 72 11.48 -15.29 8.15
N VAL A 73 12.35 -15.13 7.15
CA VAL A 73 12.09 -14.41 5.91
C VAL A 73 10.99 -15.09 5.10
N ARG A 74 11.01 -16.42 4.99
CA ARG A 74 9.95 -17.21 4.33
C ARG A 74 8.61 -17.00 5.04
N THR A 75 8.60 -17.02 6.37
CA THR A 75 7.39 -16.79 7.17
C THR A 75 6.84 -15.36 6.99
N LEU A 76 7.74 -14.37 6.97
CA LEU A 76 7.39 -12.98 6.72
C LEU A 76 6.82 -12.79 5.31
N LEU A 77 7.49 -13.30 4.27
CA LEU A 77 7.00 -13.25 2.89
C LEU A 77 5.66 -13.99 2.73
N ASN A 78 5.44 -15.06 3.50
CA ASN A 78 4.20 -15.80 3.46
C ASN A 78 3.00 -15.03 4.02
N SER A 79 3.25 -14.16 4.99
CA SER A 79 2.25 -13.29 5.62
C SER A 79 2.14 -11.91 4.95
N LEU A 80 3.12 -11.50 4.15
CA LEU A 80 3.16 -10.21 3.49
C LEU A 80 2.04 -10.07 2.46
N ARG A 81 1.20 -9.04 2.62
CA ARG A 81 0.12 -8.71 1.69
C ARG A 81 -0.01 -7.21 1.48
N CYS A 82 -0.34 -6.82 0.25
CA CYS A 82 -0.68 -5.48 -0.16
C CYS A 82 -2.19 -5.26 0.07
N LYS A 83 -2.57 -4.44 1.05
CA LYS A 83 -4.00 -4.22 1.37
C LYS A 83 -4.68 -3.32 0.36
N THR A 84 -3.95 -2.31 -0.12
CA THR A 84 -4.44 -1.29 -1.04
C THR A 84 -3.40 -1.00 -2.11
N LEU A 85 -3.84 -0.62 -3.32
CA LEU A 85 -2.91 -0.28 -4.41
C LEU A 85 -2.03 0.93 -4.10
N SER A 86 -2.45 1.81 -3.17
CA SER A 86 -1.59 2.90 -2.67
C SER A 86 -0.34 2.39 -1.93
N GLU A 87 -0.40 1.21 -1.32
CA GLU A 87 0.72 0.58 -0.62
C GLU A 87 1.59 -0.27 -1.56
N PHE A 88 1.27 -0.33 -2.85
CA PHE A 88 1.97 -1.19 -3.80
C PHE A 88 3.48 -0.92 -3.84
N ARG A 89 3.90 0.36 -3.77
CA ARG A 89 5.31 0.71 -3.77
C ARG A 89 6.06 0.09 -2.59
N TRP A 90 5.53 0.29 -1.38
CA TRP A 90 6.08 -0.29 -0.16
C TRP A 90 6.07 -1.82 -0.19
N TYR A 91 4.96 -2.43 -0.64
CA TYR A 91 4.84 -3.88 -0.75
C TYR A 91 5.90 -4.45 -1.68
N LYS A 92 6.06 -3.86 -2.86
CA LYS A 92 7.05 -4.25 -3.86
C LYS A 92 8.46 -4.13 -3.30
N ASP A 93 8.83 -2.96 -2.75
CA ASP A 93 10.19 -2.74 -2.23
C ASP A 93 10.50 -3.71 -1.05
N THR A 94 9.53 -3.93 -0.16
CA THR A 94 9.66 -4.87 0.98
C THR A 94 9.79 -6.31 0.51
N PHE A 95 8.93 -6.76 -0.40
CA PHE A 95 8.97 -8.13 -0.93
C PHE A 95 10.31 -8.38 -1.64
N MET A 96 10.76 -7.44 -2.46
CA MET A 96 12.01 -7.57 -3.22
C MET A 96 13.23 -7.61 -2.31
N SER A 97 13.31 -6.74 -1.29
CA SER A 97 14.41 -6.77 -0.33
C SER A 97 14.54 -8.14 0.35
N ARG A 98 13.41 -8.77 0.68
CA ARG A 98 13.38 -10.03 1.43
C ARG A 98 13.57 -11.26 0.56
N VAL A 99 12.98 -11.28 -0.63
CA VAL A 99 13.12 -12.43 -1.53
C VAL A 99 14.55 -12.57 -2.02
N MET A 100 15.28 -11.45 -2.19
CA MET A 100 16.68 -11.46 -2.65
C MET A 100 17.65 -12.00 -1.61
N GLU A 101 17.27 -12.03 -0.32
CA GLU A 101 18.06 -12.65 0.76
C GLU A 101 17.98 -14.19 0.72
N LEU A 102 16.99 -14.78 0.03
CA LEU A 102 16.81 -16.23 0.00
C LEU A 102 17.69 -16.90 -1.07
N PRO A 103 18.34 -18.05 -0.76
CA PRO A 103 19.11 -18.81 -1.74
C PRO A 103 18.23 -19.39 -2.87
N GLU A 104 16.95 -19.57 -2.59
CA GLU A 104 15.93 -20.19 -3.46
C GLU A 104 15.06 -19.15 -4.18
N ASN A 105 15.55 -17.92 -4.32
CA ASN A 105 14.77 -16.79 -4.85
C ASN A 105 14.32 -16.97 -6.31
N LYS A 106 14.93 -17.89 -7.06
CA LYS A 106 14.58 -18.18 -8.46
C LYS A 106 13.31 -19.02 -8.61
N PHE A 107 12.83 -19.66 -7.53
CA PHE A 107 11.67 -20.55 -7.62
C PHE A 107 10.38 -19.82 -7.97
N GLU A 108 9.57 -20.48 -8.80
CA GLU A 108 8.27 -19.98 -9.27
C GLU A 108 7.30 -19.68 -8.13
N HIS A 109 7.38 -20.45 -7.04
CA HIS A 109 6.59 -20.22 -5.84
C HIS A 109 6.61 -18.76 -5.39
N TRP A 110 7.78 -18.11 -5.38
CA TRP A 110 7.89 -16.72 -4.93
C TRP A 110 7.29 -15.74 -5.91
N LYS A 111 7.38 -16.02 -7.21
CA LYS A 111 6.74 -15.24 -8.27
C LYS A 111 5.22 -15.32 -8.17
N ALA A 112 4.68 -16.52 -7.97
CA ALA A 112 3.25 -16.71 -7.71
C ALA A 112 2.81 -16.01 -6.42
N LYS A 113 3.60 -16.16 -5.35
CA LYS A 113 3.33 -15.53 -4.05
C LYS A 113 3.30 -14.01 -4.13
N PHE A 114 4.15 -13.40 -4.95
CA PHE A 114 4.13 -11.96 -5.19
C PHE A 114 2.79 -11.50 -5.78
N ILE A 115 2.22 -12.27 -6.71
CA ILE A 115 0.91 -11.96 -7.30
C ILE A 115 -0.22 -12.21 -6.30
N ASP A 116 -0.13 -13.29 -5.51
CA ASP A 116 -1.12 -13.64 -4.49
C ASP A 116 -1.17 -12.63 -3.32
N GLY A 117 -0.09 -11.91 -3.09
CA GLY A 117 -0.02 -10.84 -2.10
C GLY A 117 -0.73 -9.56 -2.53
N LEU A 118 -1.10 -9.39 -3.80
CA LEU A 118 -1.81 -8.21 -4.30
C LEU A 118 -3.29 -8.21 -3.89
N PRO A 119 -3.99 -7.05 -3.91
CA PRO A 119 -5.43 -7.00 -3.67
C PRO A 119 -6.19 -7.92 -4.64
N SER A 120 -7.13 -8.72 -4.15
CA SER A 120 -7.71 -9.86 -4.90
C SER A 120 -8.19 -9.55 -6.32
N LEU A 121 -9.01 -8.50 -6.49
CA LEU A 121 -9.53 -8.09 -7.81
C LEU A 121 -8.40 -7.63 -8.76
N PHE A 122 -7.37 -7.00 -8.20
CA PHE A 122 -6.22 -6.57 -8.97
C PHE A 122 -5.32 -7.75 -9.33
N ALA A 123 -5.09 -8.67 -8.38
CA ALA A 123 -4.35 -9.90 -8.61
C ALA A 123 -4.99 -10.73 -9.73
N GLU A 124 -6.31 -10.88 -9.75
CA GLU A 124 -7.02 -11.56 -10.85
C GLU A 124 -6.79 -10.89 -12.20
N ARG A 125 -6.80 -9.55 -12.24
CA ARG A 125 -6.54 -8.79 -13.46
C ARG A 125 -5.12 -9.00 -13.96
N VAL A 126 -4.13 -8.94 -13.07
CA VAL A 126 -2.73 -9.23 -13.42
C VAL A 126 -2.57 -10.68 -13.87
N ARG A 127 -3.19 -11.65 -13.18
CA ARG A 127 -3.19 -13.05 -13.60
C ARG A 127 -3.78 -13.23 -15.00
N LYS A 128 -4.84 -12.51 -15.36
CA LYS A 128 -5.42 -12.57 -16.72
C LYS A 128 -4.42 -12.12 -17.80
N VAL A 129 -3.61 -11.10 -17.53
CA VAL A 129 -2.56 -10.64 -18.46
C VAL A 129 -1.39 -11.62 -18.53
N LEU A 130 -1.07 -12.27 -17.42
CA LEU A 130 0.01 -13.26 -17.34
C LEU A 130 -0.35 -14.64 -17.92
N ARG A 131 -1.65 -14.96 -18.04
CA ARG A 131 -2.08 -16.24 -18.60
C ARG A 131 -1.69 -16.32 -20.07
N GLY A 132 -0.99 -17.39 -20.43
CA GLY A 132 -0.68 -17.71 -21.81
C GLY A 132 -1.86 -18.33 -22.55
N SER A 133 -1.59 -18.81 -23.77
CA SER A 133 -2.54 -19.52 -24.64
C SER A 133 -3.18 -20.76 -24.00
N TYR A 134 -2.50 -21.38 -23.03
CA TYR A 134 -2.96 -22.59 -22.34
C TYR A 134 -3.67 -22.31 -21.01
N GLY A 135 -3.91 -21.05 -20.63
CA GLY A 135 -4.63 -20.67 -19.42
C GLY A 135 -3.84 -20.78 -18.10
N GLU A 136 -2.65 -21.37 -18.13
CA GLU A 136 -1.69 -21.37 -17.04
C GLU A 136 -0.68 -20.22 -17.16
N ILE A 137 -0.06 -19.85 -16.04
CA ILE A 137 0.94 -18.78 -15.98
C ILE A 137 2.32 -19.44 -15.90
N PRO A 138 3.16 -19.35 -16.97
CA PRO A 138 4.49 -19.94 -16.97
C PRO A 138 5.46 -19.07 -16.17
N TYR A 139 5.41 -19.16 -14.84
CA TYR A 139 6.22 -18.30 -13.96
C TYR A 139 7.73 -18.46 -14.18
N ALA A 140 8.23 -19.60 -14.70
CA ALA A 140 9.62 -19.77 -15.12
C ALA A 140 10.11 -18.63 -16.02
N ASP A 141 9.31 -18.26 -17.02
CA ASP A 141 9.70 -17.35 -18.11
C ASP A 141 9.68 -15.87 -17.71
N TYR A 142 9.11 -15.56 -16.55
CA TYR A 142 9.00 -14.20 -16.06
C TYR A 142 10.12 -13.87 -15.07
N THR A 143 10.82 -12.77 -15.31
CA THR A 143 11.67 -12.15 -14.28
C THR A 143 10.82 -11.33 -13.32
N TYR A 144 11.29 -11.11 -12.10
CA TYR A 144 10.60 -10.21 -11.14
C TYR A 144 10.38 -8.82 -11.74
N GLY A 145 11.34 -8.30 -12.50
CA GLY A 145 11.19 -7.02 -13.20
C GLY A 145 10.03 -7.02 -14.18
N LYS A 146 9.86 -8.10 -14.97
CA LYS A 146 8.74 -8.24 -15.92
C LYS A 146 7.39 -8.31 -15.20
N LEU A 147 7.30 -9.07 -14.09
CA LEU A 147 6.10 -9.13 -13.26
C LEU A 147 5.74 -7.76 -12.68
N ILE A 148 6.72 -7.06 -12.11
CA ILE A 148 6.54 -5.72 -11.56
C ILE A 148 6.10 -4.73 -12.64
N GLY A 149 6.68 -4.82 -13.84
CA GLY A 149 6.29 -4.00 -14.99
C GLY A 149 4.83 -4.21 -15.37
N ILE A 150 4.39 -5.47 -15.49
CA ILE A 150 2.99 -5.82 -15.78
C ILE A 150 2.06 -5.31 -14.69
N CYS A 151 2.39 -5.51 -13.40
CA CYS A 151 1.63 -4.96 -12.29
C CYS A 151 1.52 -3.43 -12.37
N THR A 152 2.61 -2.74 -12.69
CA THR A 152 2.60 -1.27 -12.76
C THR A 152 1.73 -0.79 -13.93
N GLN A 153 1.86 -1.41 -15.09
CA GLN A 153 1.07 -1.09 -16.28
C GLN A 153 -0.42 -1.34 -16.06
N GLU A 154 -0.79 -2.49 -15.48
CA GLU A 154 -2.19 -2.78 -15.14
C GLU A 154 -2.73 -1.83 -14.06
N GLY A 155 -1.89 -1.39 -13.13
CA GLY A 155 -2.24 -0.36 -12.16
C GLY A 155 -2.61 0.97 -12.83
N LEU A 156 -1.79 1.42 -13.80
CA LEU A 156 -2.05 2.62 -14.58
C LEU A 156 -3.32 2.49 -15.44
N ASN A 157 -3.51 1.34 -16.10
CA ASN A 157 -4.71 1.07 -16.89
C ASN A 157 -5.97 1.14 -16.03
N LEU A 158 -5.96 0.52 -14.85
CA LEU A 158 -7.07 0.58 -13.90
C LEU A 158 -7.36 2.01 -13.43
N CYS A 159 -6.33 2.80 -13.15
CA CYS A 159 -6.49 4.21 -12.79
C CYS A 159 -7.18 5.00 -13.90
N ASN A 160 -6.77 4.80 -15.15
CA ASN A 160 -7.37 5.46 -16.31
C ASN A 160 -8.84 5.06 -16.51
N GLU A 161 -9.17 3.77 -16.40
CA GLU A 161 -10.55 3.28 -16.49
C GLU A 161 -11.44 3.86 -15.39
N LEU A 162 -10.94 3.93 -14.16
CA LEU A 162 -11.68 4.52 -13.05
C LEU A 162 -11.90 6.02 -13.25
N ARG A 163 -10.91 6.73 -13.83
CA ARG A 163 -11.03 8.16 -14.19
C ARG A 163 -12.10 8.35 -15.27
N LEU A 164 -12.05 7.58 -16.36
CA LEU A 164 -13.05 7.62 -17.44
C LEU A 164 -14.45 7.25 -16.94
N SER A 165 -14.57 6.21 -16.13
CA SER A 165 -15.86 5.80 -15.53
C SER A 165 -16.49 6.88 -14.67
N ARG A 166 -15.67 7.66 -13.93
CA ARG A 166 -16.15 8.82 -13.17
C ARG A 166 -16.63 9.92 -14.10
N GLN A 167 -15.88 10.22 -15.17
CA GLN A 167 -16.25 11.24 -16.15
C GLN A 167 -17.61 10.91 -16.79
N LEU A 168 -17.77 9.69 -17.30
CA LEU A 168 -19.04 9.23 -17.92
C LEU A 168 -20.23 9.32 -16.95
N LYS A 169 -20.02 9.09 -15.65
CA LYS A 169 -21.09 9.25 -14.64
C LYS A 169 -21.45 10.73 -14.44
N MET A 170 -20.49 11.63 -14.50
CA MET A 170 -20.72 13.07 -14.40
C MET A 170 -21.43 13.60 -15.65
N ASP A 171 -21.04 13.14 -16.84
CA ASP A 171 -21.65 13.56 -18.10
C ASP A 171 -23.11 13.09 -18.21
N LYS A 172 -23.42 11.84 -17.81
CA LYS A 172 -24.81 11.37 -17.70
C LYS A 172 -25.67 12.20 -16.74
N LEU A 173 -25.08 12.73 -15.66
CA LEU A 173 -25.79 13.61 -14.75
C LEU A 173 -26.03 14.99 -15.36
N LYS A 174 -25.07 15.52 -16.13
CA LYS A 174 -25.21 16.79 -16.87
C LYS A 174 -26.25 16.66 -17.97
N GLU A 175 -26.21 15.61 -18.78
CA GLU A 175 -27.18 15.31 -19.85
C GLU A 175 -28.61 15.25 -19.30
N ARG A 176 -28.81 14.55 -18.16
CA ARG A 176 -30.12 14.50 -17.52
C ARG A 176 -30.61 15.86 -17.00
N ASN A 177 -29.70 16.73 -16.56
CA ASN A 177 -30.05 18.09 -16.15
C ASN A 177 -30.36 18.97 -17.36
N GLN A 178 -29.60 18.85 -18.47
CA GLN A 178 -29.83 19.59 -19.71
C GLN A 178 -31.18 19.21 -20.34
N LEU A 179 -31.51 17.92 -20.38
CA LEU A 179 -32.82 17.46 -20.86
C LEU A 179 -33.97 17.97 -19.96
N GLY A 180 -33.76 18.01 -18.65
CA GLY A 180 -34.72 18.63 -17.72
C GLY A 180 -34.94 20.11 -18.00
N ASN A 181 -33.86 20.87 -18.19
CA ASN A 181 -33.92 22.29 -18.56
C ASN A 181 -34.59 22.51 -19.92
N PHE A 182 -34.30 21.66 -20.91
CA PHE A 182 -34.95 21.69 -22.22
C PHE A 182 -36.46 21.46 -22.10
N CYS A 183 -36.91 20.43 -21.39
CA CYS A 183 -38.35 20.20 -21.17
C CYS A 183 -39.04 21.40 -20.50
N THR A 184 -38.38 22.03 -19.52
CA THR A 184 -38.90 23.24 -18.85
C THR A 184 -39.04 24.41 -19.80
N GLN A 185 -38.10 24.60 -20.72
CA GLN A 185 -38.13 25.70 -21.71
C GLN A 185 -39.32 25.58 -22.68
N PHE A 186 -39.76 24.36 -23.00
CA PHE A 186 -40.91 24.11 -23.86
C PHE A 186 -42.24 23.94 -23.10
N GLY A 187 -42.27 24.29 -21.81
CA GLY A 187 -43.48 24.19 -20.98
C GLY A 187 -43.94 22.76 -20.72
N LEU A 188 -43.11 21.75 -21.03
CA LEU A 188 -43.39 20.37 -20.71
C LEU A 188 -43.12 20.13 -19.22
N PRO A 189 -44.02 19.45 -18.49
CA PRO A 189 -43.77 19.14 -17.09
C PRO A 189 -42.46 18.35 -16.98
N GLU A 190 -41.55 18.79 -16.09
CA GLU A 190 -40.31 18.07 -15.81
C GLU A 190 -40.64 16.58 -15.65
N ILE A 191 -39.90 15.71 -16.36
CA ILE A 191 -39.94 14.26 -16.13
C ILE A 191 -39.26 14.01 -14.78
N SER A 192 -39.93 14.43 -13.73
CA SER A 192 -39.56 14.26 -12.34
C SER A 192 -39.69 12.77 -12.08
N THR A 193 -38.56 12.07 -12.12
CA THR A 193 -38.42 10.83 -11.33
C THR A 193 -38.77 11.23 -9.90
N HIS A 194 -40.00 10.89 -9.48
CA HIS A 194 -40.64 11.32 -8.25
C HIS A 194 -39.65 11.55 -7.11
N LYS A 195 -39.22 12.80 -6.89
CA LYS A 195 -38.97 13.24 -5.51
C LYS A 195 -40.36 13.29 -4.91
N LYS A 196 -40.83 12.18 -4.34
CA LYS A 196 -41.99 12.20 -3.45
C LYS A 196 -41.69 13.28 -2.41
N LYS A 197 -42.22 14.49 -2.61
CA LYS A 197 -42.42 15.45 -1.54
C LYS A 197 -43.08 14.61 -0.47
N LYS A 198 -42.41 14.41 0.67
CA LYS A 198 -43.07 13.82 1.82
C LYS A 198 -44.19 14.79 2.15
N HIS A 199 -45.38 14.55 1.63
CA HIS A 199 -46.58 15.18 2.12
C HIS A 199 -46.61 14.81 3.59
N LYS A 200 -46.37 15.84 4.41
CA LYS A 200 -46.52 15.80 5.84
C LYS A 200 -48.02 15.67 6.06
N TYR A 201 -48.56 14.46 5.91
CA TYR A 201 -49.92 14.18 6.34
C TYR A 201 -49.97 14.49 7.83
N HIS A 202 -50.70 15.55 8.18
CA HIS A 202 -51.19 15.76 9.53
C HIS A 202 -51.99 14.52 9.87
N ARG A 203 -51.37 13.60 10.62
CA ARG A 203 -52.04 12.44 11.20
C ARG A 203 -52.90 12.98 12.34
N TYR A 204 -54.20 13.09 12.11
CA TYR A 204 -55.18 13.22 13.19
C TYR A 204 -54.96 12.07 14.19
N PRO A 205 -55.01 12.32 15.50
CA PRO A 205 -54.80 11.29 16.50
C PRO A 205 -56.04 10.42 16.57
N ASN A 206 -55.99 9.25 15.92
CA ASN A 206 -57.01 8.22 16.08
C ASN A 206 -56.78 7.56 17.45
N GLN A 207 -57.69 7.81 18.38
CA GLN A 207 -57.83 7.06 19.64
C GLN A 207 -58.36 5.67 19.26
N ASP A 208 -57.76 4.62 19.83
CA ASP A 208 -58.10 3.19 19.68
C ASP A 208 -57.11 2.38 18.83
N SER A 209 -55.99 2.05 19.46
CA SER A 209 -55.21 0.85 19.13
C SER A 209 -54.60 0.29 20.43
N PRO A 210 -55.20 -0.76 21.02
CA PRO A 210 -54.59 -1.45 22.14
C PRO A 210 -53.43 -2.32 21.61
N TYR A 211 -52.30 -2.30 22.33
CA TYR A 211 -51.03 -2.99 22.03
C TYR A 211 -50.05 -2.32 21.04
N ARG A 212 -49.59 -1.10 21.37
CA ARG A 212 -48.18 -0.76 21.11
C ARG A 212 -47.34 -1.10 22.34
N ARG A 213 -46.71 -2.29 22.31
CA ARG A 213 -45.60 -2.65 23.19
C ARG A 213 -44.59 -1.49 23.22
N LYS A 214 -44.46 -0.84 24.38
CA LYS A 214 -43.37 0.10 24.68
C LYS A 214 -42.04 -0.63 24.51
N ARG A 215 -41.42 -0.54 23.32
CA ARG A 215 -40.00 -0.88 23.16
C ARG A 215 -39.18 0.33 23.59
N SER A 216 -39.11 0.53 24.90
CA SER A 216 -37.98 1.21 25.51
C SER A 216 -36.74 0.37 25.20
N ARG A 217 -35.77 0.95 24.48
CA ARG A 217 -34.37 0.63 24.70
C ARG A 217 -33.55 1.87 24.36
N TYR A 218 -33.20 2.58 25.43
CA TYR A 218 -32.12 3.53 25.49
C TYR A 218 -30.89 2.92 24.81
N ARG A 219 -30.50 3.45 23.65
CA ARG A 219 -29.23 3.07 23.00
C ARG A 219 -28.08 3.56 23.88
N SER A 220 -27.03 2.74 24.05
CA SER A 220 -25.83 3.15 24.77
C SER A 220 -25.20 4.38 24.11
N LYS A 221 -24.46 5.16 24.90
CA LYS A 221 -23.73 6.35 24.41
C LYS A 221 -22.81 5.99 23.25
N GLU A 222 -22.11 4.86 23.34
CA GLU A 222 -21.25 4.31 22.28
C GLU A 222 -21.97 4.02 20.97
N GLU A 223 -23.15 3.39 20.99
CA GLU A 223 -23.90 3.12 19.75
C GLU A 223 -24.34 4.43 19.06
N ARG A 224 -24.61 5.47 19.87
CA ARG A 224 -24.93 6.82 19.39
C ARG A 224 -23.72 7.51 18.78
N GLU A 225 -22.56 7.36 19.40
CA GLU A 225 -21.30 7.95 18.94
C GLU A 225 -20.76 7.25 17.68
N ALA A 226 -20.83 5.92 17.61
CA ALA A 226 -20.49 5.15 16.42
C ALA A 226 -21.35 5.57 15.21
N LYS A 227 -22.65 5.79 15.40
CA LYS A 227 -23.53 6.32 14.34
C LYS A 227 -23.25 7.78 13.99
N LYS A 228 -22.86 8.62 14.95
CA LYS A 228 -22.43 9.99 14.68
C LYS A 228 -21.12 10.00 13.90
N ALA A 229 -20.15 9.15 14.25
CA ALA A 229 -18.88 8.98 13.55
C ALA A 229 -19.12 8.48 12.12
N HIS A 230 -19.98 7.47 11.93
CA HIS A 230 -20.32 6.97 10.60
C HIS A 230 -21.03 8.03 9.73
N ARG A 231 -21.88 8.88 10.32
CA ARG A 231 -22.48 10.05 9.64
C ARG A 231 -21.49 11.19 9.36
N LYS A 232 -20.38 11.28 10.08
CA LYS A 232 -19.32 12.27 9.83
C LYS A 232 -18.37 11.77 8.73
N SER A 233 -17.96 10.51 8.76
CA SER A 233 -17.10 9.91 7.72
C SER A 233 -17.79 9.84 6.36
N THR A 234 -19.10 9.60 6.33
CA THR A 234 -19.86 9.59 5.06
C THR A 234 -20.24 11.00 4.56
N ARG A 235 -20.05 12.05 5.37
CA ARG A 235 -20.46 13.43 5.00
C ARG A 235 -19.60 14.01 3.88
N PHE A 236 -18.30 13.72 3.87
CA PHE A 236 -17.39 14.17 2.81
C PHE A 236 -17.63 13.45 1.47
N THR A 237 -18.04 12.17 1.51
CA THR A 237 -18.35 11.40 0.30
C THR A 237 -19.70 11.80 -0.34
N LYS A 238 -20.65 12.30 0.45
CA LYS A 238 -22.03 12.53 0.00
C LYS A 238 -22.31 13.97 -0.42
N ASN A 239 -21.61 14.96 0.15
CA ASN A 239 -21.89 16.37 -0.08
C ASN A 239 -21.06 17.05 -1.18
N ARG A 240 -19.98 16.43 -1.68
CA ARG A 240 -19.20 17.00 -2.81
C ARG A 240 -19.91 16.94 -4.17
N SER A 241 -21.04 16.23 -4.28
CA SER A 241 -21.68 16.01 -5.58
C SER A 241 -22.64 17.12 -6.02
N LYS A 242 -23.02 18.08 -5.16
CA LYS A 242 -24.11 19.03 -5.51
C LYS A 242 -24.06 20.44 -4.94
N ARG A 243 -23.07 20.83 -4.13
CA ARG A 243 -22.97 22.20 -3.67
C ARG A 243 -21.50 22.61 -3.71
N ASP A 244 -21.25 23.76 -4.30
CA ASP A 244 -20.00 24.52 -4.16
C ASP A 244 -18.86 24.20 -5.15
N LEU A 245 -19.18 23.96 -6.43
CA LEU A 245 -18.22 24.16 -7.54
C LEU A 245 -18.51 25.42 -8.38
N ALA A 246 -19.71 26.01 -8.23
CA ALA A 246 -20.08 27.24 -8.94
C ALA A 246 -19.78 28.53 -8.15
N ASP A 247 -19.40 28.43 -6.86
CA ASP A 247 -19.22 29.59 -5.96
C ASP A 247 -17.76 29.84 -5.54
N ILE A 248 -16.77 29.26 -6.23
CA ILE A 248 -15.37 29.61 -5.98
C ILE A 248 -15.07 30.92 -6.71
N LYS A 249 -15.37 32.05 -6.07
CA LYS A 249 -14.96 33.38 -6.55
C LYS A 249 -13.50 33.66 -6.18
N CYS A 250 -12.72 34.08 -7.17
CA CYS A 250 -11.41 34.70 -6.95
C CYS A 250 -11.61 36.07 -6.27
N TYR A 251 -11.13 36.24 -5.05
CA TYR A 251 -11.31 37.49 -4.28
C TYR A 251 -10.52 38.70 -4.84
N LYS A 252 -9.85 38.56 -5.99
CA LYS A 252 -9.09 39.64 -6.66
C LYS A 252 -9.73 40.15 -7.96
N CYS A 253 -10.71 39.44 -8.53
CA CYS A 253 -11.39 39.85 -9.77
C CYS A 253 -12.83 39.32 -9.77
N GLU A 254 -13.81 40.23 -9.84
CA GLU A 254 -15.24 39.92 -9.88
C GLU A 254 -15.69 39.51 -11.30
N SER A 255 -15.17 38.41 -11.85
CA SER A 255 -15.71 37.83 -13.09
C SER A 255 -15.65 36.30 -13.08
N GLU A 256 -16.75 35.68 -13.51
CA GLU A 256 -16.90 34.23 -13.63
C GLU A 256 -16.20 33.74 -14.92
N ALA A 257 -15.18 32.89 -14.79
CA ALA A 257 -14.53 32.24 -15.92
C ALA A 257 -14.30 30.74 -15.65
N GLU A 258 -14.48 29.98 -16.73
CA GLU A 258 -14.37 28.53 -16.89
C GLU A 258 -12.98 28.02 -16.50
N ILE A 259 -12.93 27.01 -15.62
CA ILE A 259 -11.67 26.45 -15.11
C ILE A 259 -11.35 25.15 -15.84
N ASP A 260 -10.41 25.21 -16.78
CA ASP A 260 -9.52 24.09 -17.10
C ASP A 260 -8.46 24.00 -15.98
N LEU A 261 -8.27 22.82 -15.39
CA LEU A 261 -7.16 22.58 -14.47
C LEU A 261 -6.47 21.24 -14.73
N LEU A 262 -5.27 21.36 -15.28
CA LEU A 262 -4.17 20.41 -15.15
C LEU A 262 -3.53 20.51 -13.76
N ASP A 263 -3.02 19.35 -13.34
CA ASP A 263 -2.01 19.04 -12.32
C ASP A 263 -1.93 19.80 -10.99
N LEU A 264 -2.05 19.01 -9.91
CA LEU A 264 -1.32 19.21 -8.66
C LEU A 264 -0.93 17.87 -8.04
N SER A 265 0.29 17.43 -8.30
CA SER A 265 1.09 16.73 -7.31
C SER A 265 2.54 17.16 -7.44
N ASP A 266 2.90 18.25 -6.77
CA ASP A 266 4.19 18.36 -6.09
C ASP A 266 4.06 19.34 -4.92
N SER A 267 4.64 18.93 -3.79
CA SER A 267 4.67 19.69 -2.54
C SER A 267 6.01 20.41 -2.48
N ASP A 268 6.02 21.75 -2.41
CA ASP A 268 6.73 22.51 -1.38
C ASP A 268 6.71 24.02 -1.64
N LYS A 269 6.39 24.75 -0.56
CA LYS A 269 6.76 26.13 -0.20
C LYS A 269 7.30 27.05 -1.32
N ASN A 270 6.42 27.83 -1.96
CA ASN A 270 6.46 29.29 -1.92
C ASN A 270 5.20 29.87 -2.59
N ILE A 271 4.73 30.98 -2.06
CA ILE A 271 3.61 31.76 -2.62
C ILE A 271 4.07 32.34 -3.96
N ASP A 272 3.36 32.04 -5.04
CA ASP A 272 3.14 32.96 -6.15
C ASP A 272 1.87 32.56 -6.90
N ASN A 273 0.75 33.13 -6.45
CA ASN A 273 -0.55 32.98 -7.10
C ASN A 273 -0.60 33.93 -8.29
N THR A 274 -0.05 33.51 -9.43
CA THR A 274 -0.24 34.21 -10.70
C THR A 274 -1.44 33.63 -11.45
N CYS A 275 -2.41 34.49 -11.73
CA CYS A 275 -3.60 34.21 -12.52
C CYS A 275 -3.23 34.29 -14.01
N THR A 276 -3.48 33.22 -14.78
CA THR A 276 -3.15 33.13 -16.22
C THR A 276 -3.95 34.05 -17.13
N THR A 277 -4.94 34.78 -16.61
CA THR A 277 -5.60 35.90 -17.31
C THR A 277 -5.11 37.28 -16.88
N CYS A 278 -4.22 37.36 -15.87
CA CYS A 278 -3.47 38.58 -15.55
C CYS A 278 -1.97 38.48 -15.89
N LYS A 279 -1.52 37.38 -16.51
CA LYS A 279 -0.32 37.27 -17.34
C LYS A 279 -0.27 35.93 -18.04
#